data_AF-A0AAP6RYE9-F1
#
_entry.id   AF-A0AAP6RYE9-F1
#
_cell.length_a   1.000
_cell.length_b   1.000
_cell.length_c   1.000
_cell.angle_alpha   90.00
_cell.angle_beta   90.00
_cell.angle_gamma   90.00
#
_symmetry.space_group_name_H-M   'P 1'
#
loop_
_entity.id
_entity.type
_entity.pdbx_description
1 polymer ?
#
loop_
_entity_poly.entity_id
_entity_poly.type
_entity_poly.pdbx_seq_one_letter_code
_entity_poly.pdbx_strand_id
1 'polypeptide(L)'
;MPAFHHSNVPRHHTDHTESDRDRWRSDFLLQLLTSDRPDLPLLHQRAAWLQLPLDRPHRVAAWRLSGVPSLFSPSHSGCPEAQLHGARQQLQHQLQALMSGGLPPVTLGDLCLLVLPADSPLLRYGHREFTVFRQAISADIAPLTLFGGISGPVSAAAHYQRGLSEARQALNAAESMRPEKGLCDYAELGVLQLLTAVSDPALLTRFMHDALGNLVEKNRKSPHLLIETLDAVLQENGNLIKAAERLAIHRNTLHQRLQRIEQLSGGTLNDPLFRLNASVALLVWRLSDSPTQ
;
A
#
# COMPACT_ATOMS: atom_id res chain seq x y z
N MET A 1 -54.01 8.08 26.55
CA MET A 1 -54.42 7.44 25.28
C MET A 1 -55.45 8.33 24.59
N PRO A 2 -55.49 8.40 23.25
CA PRO A 2 -54.43 8.61 22.25
C PRO A 2 -54.81 9.83 21.34
N ALA A 3 -54.04 10.35 20.38
CA ALA A 3 -53.50 9.66 19.21
C ALA A 3 -52.33 10.43 18.56
N PHE A 4 -51.29 9.66 18.23
CA PHE A 4 -50.13 10.03 17.44
C PHE A 4 -50.54 10.22 15.97
N HIS A 5 -50.13 11.33 15.35
CA HIS A 5 -50.10 11.46 13.90
C HIS A 5 -48.88 10.71 13.35
N HIS A 6 -49.13 9.56 12.74
CA HIS A 6 -48.19 8.88 11.87
C HIS A 6 -48.02 9.71 10.58
N SER A 7 -46.90 10.43 10.46
CA SER A 7 -46.45 10.92 9.15
C SER A 7 -45.91 9.74 8.36
N ASN A 8 -46.71 9.39 7.36
CA ASN A 8 -46.54 8.31 6.40
C ASN A 8 -45.32 8.60 5.50
N VAL A 9 -44.23 7.85 5.66
CA VAL A 9 -43.13 7.85 4.67
C VAL A 9 -43.60 7.03 3.46
N PRO A 10 -43.59 7.58 2.24
CA PRO A 10 -44.06 6.85 1.07
C PRO A 10 -43.11 5.68 0.77
N ARG A 11 -43.64 4.46 0.87
CA ARG A 11 -42.97 3.24 0.40
C ARG A 11 -43.09 3.18 -1.12
N HIS A 12 -42.17 3.80 -1.83
CA HIS A 12 -41.91 3.43 -3.22
C HIS A 12 -41.15 2.10 -3.21
N HIS A 13 -41.89 1.00 -3.39
CA HIS A 13 -41.33 -0.29 -3.81
C HIS A 13 -41.03 -0.20 -5.30
N THR A 14 -39.85 0.30 -5.64
CA THR A 14 -39.18 -0.03 -6.88
C THR A 14 -38.39 -1.32 -6.65
N ASP A 15 -38.82 -2.41 -7.29
CA ASP A 15 -38.10 -3.69 -7.30
C ASP A 15 -36.76 -3.46 -8.02
N HIS A 16 -35.72 -3.18 -7.23
CA HIS A 16 -34.36 -3.03 -7.72
C HIS A 16 -33.69 -4.39 -7.73
N THR A 17 -33.02 -4.73 -8.84
CA THR A 17 -32.33 -6.00 -8.96
C THR A 17 -31.16 -6.07 -7.96
N GLU A 18 -30.76 -7.27 -7.57
CA GLU A 18 -29.58 -7.48 -6.70
C GLU A 18 -28.32 -6.84 -7.30
N SER A 19 -28.22 -6.81 -8.62
CA SER A 19 -27.17 -6.11 -9.38
C SER A 19 -27.18 -4.58 -9.20
N ASP A 20 -28.36 -3.96 -9.13
CA ASP A 20 -28.48 -2.50 -8.90
C ASP A 20 -28.06 -2.14 -7.47
N ARG A 21 -28.42 -2.99 -6.51
CA ARG A 21 -28.06 -2.80 -5.10
C ARG A 21 -26.55 -2.84 -4.90
N ASP A 22 -25.86 -3.80 -5.51
CA ASP A 22 -24.40 -3.89 -5.41
C ASP A 22 -23.70 -2.72 -6.08
N ARG A 23 -24.22 -2.25 -7.22
CA ARG A 23 -23.71 -1.03 -7.87
C ARG A 23 -23.79 0.18 -6.94
N TRP A 24 -24.92 0.42 -6.29
CA TRP A 24 -25.07 1.55 -5.37
C TRP A 24 -24.24 1.43 -4.11
N ARG A 25 -24.02 0.21 -3.62
CA ARG A 25 -23.11 -0.04 -2.50
C ARG A 25 -21.68 0.30 -2.89
N SER A 26 -21.22 -0.11 -4.08
CA SER A 26 -19.90 0.25 -4.60
C SER A 26 -19.75 1.76 -4.79
N ASP A 27 -20.75 2.44 -5.36
CA ASP A 27 -20.73 3.90 -5.52
C ASP A 27 -20.70 4.63 -4.18
N PHE A 28 -21.50 4.15 -3.21
CA PHE A 28 -21.49 4.70 -1.85
C PHE A 28 -20.11 4.52 -1.18
N LEU A 29 -19.49 3.35 -1.32
CA LEU A 29 -18.16 3.10 -0.76
C LEU A 29 -17.09 3.96 -1.41
N LEU A 30 -17.15 4.10 -2.74
CA LEU A 30 -16.26 4.99 -3.45
C LEU A 30 -16.39 6.41 -2.92
N GLN A 31 -17.62 6.92 -2.76
CA GLN A 31 -17.88 8.22 -2.17
C GLN A 31 -17.35 8.31 -0.73
N LEU A 32 -17.62 7.32 0.12
CA LEU A 32 -17.17 7.28 1.52
C LEU A 32 -15.64 7.33 1.63
N LEU A 33 -14.93 6.67 0.72
CA LEU A 33 -13.46 6.57 0.72
C LEU A 33 -12.78 7.80 0.10
N THR A 34 -13.44 8.50 -0.82
CA THR A 34 -12.82 9.56 -1.65
C THR A 34 -13.36 10.97 -1.39
N SER A 35 -14.42 11.11 -0.60
CA SER A 35 -15.00 12.44 -0.30
C SER A 35 -14.09 13.25 0.63
N ASP A 36 -13.75 14.47 0.21
CA ASP A 36 -12.93 15.40 0.99
C ASP A 36 -13.72 16.11 2.11
N ARG A 37 -15.02 16.33 1.91
CA ARG A 37 -15.95 16.92 2.90
C ARG A 37 -17.28 16.18 2.90
N PRO A 38 -17.35 14.98 3.51
CA PRO A 38 -18.59 14.21 3.53
C PRO A 38 -19.66 14.86 4.40
N ASP A 39 -20.89 14.95 3.88
CA ASP A 39 -22.09 15.21 4.68
C ASP A 39 -22.38 13.96 5.54
N LEU A 40 -21.91 13.99 6.80
CA LEU A 40 -22.01 12.85 7.70
C LEU A 40 -23.47 12.40 7.96
N PRO A 41 -24.44 13.31 8.21
CA PRO A 41 -25.85 12.94 8.27
C PRO A 41 -26.35 12.20 7.02
N LEU A 42 -26.05 12.70 5.82
CA LEU A 42 -26.47 12.07 4.57
C LEU A 42 -25.82 10.68 4.39
N LEU A 43 -24.53 10.54 4.71
CA LEU A 43 -23.85 9.25 4.63
C LEU A 43 -24.46 8.21 5.59
N HIS A 44 -24.83 8.61 6.81
CA HIS A 44 -25.52 7.70 7.74
C HIS A 44 -26.88 7.26 7.19
N GLN A 45 -27.67 8.19 6.64
CA GLN A 45 -28.97 7.87 6.03
C GLN A 45 -28.83 6.89 4.86
N ARG A 46 -27.85 7.13 3.98
CA ARG A 46 -27.58 6.26 2.83
C ARG A 46 -27.04 4.88 3.25
N ALA A 47 -26.13 4.83 4.23
CA ALA A 47 -25.64 3.57 4.77
C ALA A 47 -26.77 2.72 5.37
N ALA A 48 -27.68 3.34 6.14
CA ALA A 48 -28.84 2.67 6.71
C ALA A 48 -29.79 2.16 5.61
N TRP A 49 -30.06 2.96 4.58
CA TRP A 49 -30.90 2.57 3.44
C TRP A 49 -30.31 1.40 2.64
N LEU A 50 -28.99 1.40 2.43
CA LEU A 50 -28.25 0.32 1.74
C LEU A 50 -27.98 -0.90 2.63
N GLN A 51 -28.35 -0.83 3.92
CA GLN A 51 -28.10 -1.83 4.96
C GLN A 51 -26.62 -2.18 5.09
N LEU A 52 -25.76 -1.16 5.07
CA LEU A 52 -24.32 -1.34 5.19
C LEU A 52 -23.91 -1.42 6.67
N PRO A 53 -23.15 -2.44 7.09
CA PRO A 53 -22.83 -2.68 8.49
C PRO A 53 -21.67 -1.79 8.97
N LEU A 54 -21.82 -0.45 8.96
CA LEU A 54 -20.76 0.53 9.30
C LEU A 54 -20.68 0.90 10.80
N ASP A 55 -21.51 0.29 11.62
CA ASP A 55 -21.65 0.52 13.07
C ASP A 55 -20.53 -0.13 13.91
N ARG A 56 -19.76 -1.02 13.30
CA ARG A 56 -18.58 -1.67 13.90
C ARG A 56 -17.27 -1.12 13.32
N PRO A 57 -16.12 -1.32 13.99
CA PRO A 57 -14.83 -0.97 13.42
C PRO A 57 -14.54 -1.74 12.13
N HIS A 58 -14.08 -1.03 11.10
CA HIS A 58 -13.62 -1.58 9.83
C HIS A 58 -12.13 -1.31 9.63
N ARG A 59 -11.55 -1.95 8.64
CA ARG A 59 -10.26 -1.59 8.05
C ARG A 59 -10.44 -1.48 6.55
N VAL A 60 -9.75 -0.52 5.94
CA VAL A 60 -9.69 -0.37 4.48
C VAL A 60 -8.50 -1.21 4.01
N ALA A 61 -8.71 -2.04 2.98
CA ALA A 61 -7.63 -2.70 2.29
C ALA A 61 -7.57 -2.21 0.84
N ALA A 62 -6.36 -1.95 0.36
CA ALA A 62 -6.07 -1.49 -0.99
C ALA A 62 -5.16 -2.51 -1.66
N TRP A 63 -5.63 -3.15 -2.72
CA TRP A 63 -4.88 -4.16 -3.45
C TRP A 63 -4.62 -3.68 -4.87
N ARG A 64 -3.41 -3.88 -5.39
CA ARG A 64 -2.99 -3.41 -6.72
C ARG A 64 -2.43 -4.55 -7.55
N LEU A 65 -2.87 -4.63 -8.80
CA LEU A 65 -2.20 -5.41 -9.83
C LEU A 65 -1.01 -4.61 -10.35
N SER A 66 0.19 -4.94 -9.92
CA SER A 66 1.43 -4.30 -10.37
C SER A 66 2.00 -4.99 -11.61
N GLY A 67 2.82 -4.25 -12.37
CA GLY A 67 3.39 -4.69 -13.64
C GLY A 67 2.55 -4.35 -14.87
N VAL A 68 1.47 -3.57 -14.72
CA VAL A 68 0.59 -3.19 -15.84
C VAL A 68 1.34 -2.52 -17.01
N PRO A 69 2.28 -1.57 -16.80
CA PRO A 69 3.02 -0.96 -17.91
C PRO A 69 3.78 -1.97 -18.77
N SER A 70 4.23 -3.11 -18.20
CA SER A 70 4.90 -4.16 -18.96
C SER A 70 3.99 -4.81 -20.01
N LEU A 71 2.68 -4.89 -19.75
CA LEU A 71 1.69 -5.41 -20.71
C LEU A 71 1.55 -4.51 -21.94
N PHE A 72 1.71 -3.20 -21.77
CA PHE A 72 1.57 -2.21 -22.84
C PHE A 72 2.90 -1.90 -23.53
N SER A 73 3.96 -2.66 -23.22
CA SER A 73 5.25 -2.51 -23.88
C SER A 73 5.17 -2.96 -25.35
N PRO A 74 5.91 -2.31 -26.28
CA PRO A 74 5.86 -2.64 -27.71
C PRO A 74 6.23 -4.09 -28.05
N SER A 75 7.00 -4.74 -27.16
CA SER A 75 7.46 -6.13 -27.29
C SER A 75 6.47 -7.16 -26.73
N HIS A 76 5.36 -6.73 -26.11
CA HIS A 76 4.40 -7.64 -25.50
C HIS A 76 3.57 -8.36 -26.55
N SER A 77 3.40 -9.67 -26.38
CA SER A 77 2.57 -10.48 -27.28
C SER A 77 1.15 -10.61 -26.73
N GLY A 78 0.14 -10.32 -27.56
CA GLY A 78 -1.28 -10.50 -27.22
C GLY A 78 -2.06 -9.18 -27.16
N CYS A 79 -3.22 -9.20 -26.50
CA CYS A 79 -4.05 -8.03 -26.26
C CYS A 79 -3.89 -7.58 -24.79
N PRO A 80 -3.15 -6.49 -24.51
CA PRO A 80 -2.87 -6.01 -23.15
C PRO A 80 -4.15 -5.73 -22.35
N GLU A 81 -5.13 -5.08 -22.97
CA GLU A 81 -6.42 -4.76 -22.35
C GLU A 81 -7.20 -6.03 -21.97
N ALA A 82 -7.21 -7.04 -22.84
CA ALA A 82 -7.89 -8.30 -22.55
C ALA A 82 -7.24 -9.04 -21.38
N GLN A 83 -5.90 -9.05 -21.30
CA GLN A 83 -5.17 -9.65 -20.19
C GLN A 83 -5.41 -8.91 -18.87
N LEU A 84 -5.32 -7.57 -18.88
CA LEU A 84 -5.60 -6.75 -17.70
C LEU A 84 -7.06 -6.92 -17.24
N HIS A 85 -8.00 -6.95 -18.16
CA HIS A 85 -9.40 -7.20 -17.86
C HIS A 85 -9.63 -8.61 -17.27
N GLY A 86 -9.01 -9.64 -17.84
CA GLY A 86 -9.06 -11.01 -17.32
C GLY A 86 -8.50 -11.11 -15.90
N ALA A 87 -7.33 -10.49 -15.65
CA ALA A 87 -6.73 -10.46 -14.32
C ALA A 87 -7.63 -9.77 -13.28
N ARG A 88 -8.28 -8.66 -13.66
CA ARG A 88 -9.27 -7.96 -12.80
C ARG A 88 -10.48 -8.84 -12.51
N GLN A 89 -11.03 -9.52 -13.51
CA GLN A 89 -12.17 -10.42 -13.33
C GLN A 89 -11.81 -11.59 -12.41
N GLN A 90 -10.63 -12.18 -12.57
CA GLN A 90 -10.17 -13.27 -11.71
C GLN A 90 -10.01 -12.81 -10.25
N LEU A 91 -9.37 -11.66 -10.04
CA LEU A 91 -9.24 -11.07 -8.71
C LEU A 91 -10.60 -10.82 -8.07
N GLN A 92 -11.55 -10.25 -8.82
CA GLN A 92 -12.89 -9.96 -8.35
C GLN A 92 -13.66 -11.25 -8.00
N HIS A 93 -13.57 -12.29 -8.84
CA HIS A 93 -14.22 -13.57 -8.60
C HIS A 93 -13.71 -14.23 -7.31
N GLN A 94 -12.39 -14.27 -7.11
CA GLN A 94 -11.77 -14.85 -5.93
C GLN A 94 -12.12 -14.06 -4.67
N LEU A 95 -12.17 -12.73 -4.76
CA LEU A 95 -12.63 -11.86 -3.68
C LEU A 95 -14.09 -12.10 -3.31
N GLN A 96 -14.98 -12.23 -4.29
CA GLN A 96 -16.40 -12.52 -4.04
C GLN A 96 -16.57 -13.87 -3.33
N ALA A 97 -15.81 -14.91 -3.73
CA ALA A 97 -15.85 -16.21 -3.06
C ALA A 97 -15.41 -16.15 -1.59
N LEU A 98 -14.48 -15.25 -1.26
CA LEU A 98 -13.96 -15.06 0.09
C LEU A 98 -14.85 -14.15 0.96
N MET A 99 -15.61 -13.24 0.36
CA MET A 99 -16.44 -12.26 1.06
C MET A 99 -17.92 -12.66 1.04
N SER A 100 -18.31 -13.60 1.89
CA SER A 100 -19.73 -13.90 2.14
C SER A 100 -20.35 -12.88 3.11
N GLY A 101 -21.22 -12.01 2.59
CA GLY A 101 -21.99 -11.04 3.40
C GLY A 101 -21.27 -9.73 3.77
N GLY A 102 -20.27 -9.34 2.98
CA GLY A 102 -19.49 -8.11 3.18
C GLY A 102 -19.90 -6.94 2.26
N LEU A 103 -19.13 -5.85 2.37
CA LEU A 103 -19.20 -4.71 1.45
C LEU A 103 -18.56 -5.10 0.10
N PRO A 104 -19.17 -4.78 -1.06
CA PRO A 104 -18.61 -5.15 -2.35
C PRO A 104 -17.26 -4.47 -2.58
N PRO A 105 -16.33 -5.12 -3.30
CA PRO A 105 -15.08 -4.50 -3.69
C PRO A 105 -15.33 -3.37 -4.68
N VAL A 106 -14.56 -2.29 -4.56
CA VAL A 106 -14.58 -1.16 -5.51
C VAL A 106 -13.30 -1.19 -6.33
N THR A 107 -13.44 -1.37 -7.65
CA THR A 107 -12.28 -1.40 -8.56
C THR A 107 -12.11 -0.06 -9.27
N LEU A 108 -10.91 0.50 -9.18
CA LEU A 108 -10.47 1.75 -9.81
C LEU A 108 -9.19 1.48 -10.61
N GLY A 109 -9.36 1.14 -11.89
CA GLY A 109 -8.20 0.75 -12.70
C GLY A 109 -7.57 -0.54 -12.18
N ASP A 110 -6.26 -0.53 -11.92
CA ASP A 110 -5.48 -1.63 -11.34
C ASP A 110 -5.63 -1.76 -9.81
N LEU A 111 -6.29 -0.80 -9.17
CA LEU A 111 -6.52 -0.76 -7.73
C LEU A 111 -7.90 -1.34 -7.38
N CYS A 112 -7.94 -2.24 -6.40
CA CYS A 112 -9.14 -2.78 -5.79
C CYS A 112 -9.21 -2.36 -4.33
N LEU A 113 -10.31 -1.75 -3.92
CA LEU A 113 -10.55 -1.24 -2.58
C LEU A 113 -11.59 -2.11 -1.87
N LEU A 114 -11.29 -2.47 -0.64
CA LEU A 114 -12.10 -3.34 0.20
C LEU A 114 -12.33 -2.64 1.53
N VAL A 115 -13.55 -2.74 2.04
CA VAL A 115 -13.88 -2.34 3.41
C VAL A 115 -14.28 -3.59 4.17
N LEU A 116 -13.41 -4.00 5.09
CA LEU A 116 -13.54 -5.26 5.82
C LEU A 116 -13.80 -4.96 7.30
N PRO A 117 -14.71 -5.67 7.97
CA PRO A 117 -14.82 -5.61 9.43
C PRO A 117 -13.46 -5.85 10.07
N ALA A 118 -13.10 -5.13 11.15
CA ALA A 118 -11.77 -5.24 11.75
C ALA A 118 -11.46 -6.65 12.29
N ASP A 119 -12.50 -7.43 12.58
CA ASP A 119 -12.45 -8.83 12.96
C ASP A 119 -12.52 -9.82 11.78
N SER A 120 -12.55 -9.32 10.55
CA SER A 120 -12.62 -10.15 9.35
C SER A 120 -11.48 -11.16 9.34
N PRO A 121 -11.76 -12.45 9.07
CA PRO A 121 -10.72 -13.46 8.94
C PRO A 121 -9.67 -13.05 7.90
N LEU A 122 -10.08 -12.40 6.81
CA LEU A 122 -9.17 -11.85 5.78
C LEU A 122 -8.13 -10.87 6.32
N LEU A 123 -8.39 -10.24 7.47
CA LEU A 123 -7.45 -9.36 8.18
C LEU A 123 -6.70 -10.09 9.30
N ARG A 124 -7.39 -10.97 10.04
CA ARG A 124 -6.84 -11.71 11.21
C ARG A 124 -5.73 -12.67 10.83
N TYR A 125 -5.79 -13.18 9.62
CA TYR A 125 -4.86 -14.16 9.10
C TYR A 125 -3.52 -13.55 8.60
N GLY A 126 -3.42 -12.22 8.50
CA GLY A 126 -2.15 -11.54 8.25
C GLY A 126 -1.46 -11.95 6.94
N HIS A 127 -0.12 -11.87 6.93
CA HIS A 127 0.70 -12.11 5.73
C HIS A 127 0.54 -13.50 5.12
N ARG A 128 0.25 -14.54 5.91
CA ARG A 128 0.31 -15.93 5.45
C ARG A 128 -0.82 -16.26 4.48
N GLU A 129 -2.06 -15.93 4.81
CA GLU A 129 -3.22 -16.23 3.99
C GLU A 129 -3.28 -15.29 2.78
N PHE A 130 -2.81 -14.05 2.91
CA PHE A 130 -2.59 -13.20 1.73
C PHE A 130 -1.52 -13.78 0.81
N THR A 131 -0.43 -14.34 1.35
CA THR A 131 0.59 -15.01 0.54
C THR A 131 0.01 -16.22 -0.19
N VAL A 132 -0.79 -17.05 0.49
CA VAL A 132 -1.49 -18.20 -0.12
C VAL A 132 -2.47 -17.71 -1.19
N PHE A 133 -3.26 -16.68 -0.92
CA PHE A 133 -4.18 -16.07 -1.87
C PHE A 133 -3.44 -15.55 -3.11
N ARG A 134 -2.39 -14.75 -2.89
CA ARG A 134 -1.53 -14.21 -3.95
C ARG A 134 -0.94 -15.32 -4.81
N GLN A 135 -0.49 -16.42 -4.19
CA GLN A 135 0.07 -17.57 -4.88
C GLN A 135 -1.00 -18.38 -5.64
N ALA A 136 -2.23 -18.46 -5.11
CA ALA A 136 -3.33 -19.15 -5.78
C ALA A 136 -3.73 -18.44 -7.09
N ILE A 137 -3.71 -17.11 -7.10
CA ILE A 137 -4.09 -16.33 -8.30
C ILE A 137 -2.90 -15.99 -9.21
N SER A 138 -1.65 -16.17 -8.76
CA SER A 138 -0.47 -15.67 -9.47
C SER A 138 -0.32 -16.22 -10.88
N ALA A 139 -0.70 -17.49 -11.10
CA ALA A 139 -0.65 -18.10 -12.42
C ALA A 139 -1.68 -17.50 -13.37
N ASP A 140 -2.86 -17.16 -12.86
CA ASP A 140 -3.97 -16.64 -13.66
C ASP A 140 -3.80 -15.15 -14.00
N ILE A 141 -3.07 -14.40 -13.17
CA ILE A 141 -2.82 -12.97 -13.37
C ILE A 141 -1.46 -12.67 -14.00
N ALA A 142 -0.61 -13.67 -14.23
CA ALA A 142 0.72 -13.48 -14.81
C ALA A 142 0.64 -12.73 -16.16
N PRO A 143 1.58 -11.81 -16.46
CA PRO A 143 2.80 -11.47 -15.71
C PRO A 143 2.59 -10.45 -14.58
N LEU A 144 1.35 -10.09 -14.23
CA LEU A 144 1.07 -9.15 -13.13
C LEU A 144 1.33 -9.79 -11.77
N THR A 145 1.58 -8.95 -10.77
CA THR A 145 1.74 -9.38 -9.37
C THR A 145 0.78 -8.61 -8.48
N LEU A 146 0.14 -9.29 -7.53
CA LEU A 146 -0.76 -8.65 -6.57
C LEU A 146 0.02 -8.13 -5.35
N PHE A 147 -0.17 -6.85 -5.04
CA PHE A 147 0.27 -6.22 -3.80
C PHE A 147 -0.93 -5.74 -2.98
N GLY A 148 -0.75 -5.61 -1.67
CA GLY A 148 -1.80 -5.22 -0.74
C GLY A 148 -1.29 -4.30 0.38
N GLY A 149 -2.15 -3.38 0.79
CA GLY A 149 -1.98 -2.55 1.98
C GLY A 149 -3.25 -2.54 2.81
N ILE A 150 -3.11 -2.51 4.15
CA ILE A 150 -4.24 -2.50 5.08
C ILE A 150 -4.12 -1.30 6.02
N SER A 151 -5.19 -0.52 6.17
CA SER A 151 -5.25 0.65 7.06
C SER A 151 -5.30 0.30 8.54
N GLY A 152 -5.15 1.27 9.44
CA GLY A 152 -5.59 1.12 10.83
C GLY A 152 -7.12 0.98 10.95
N PRO A 153 -7.65 0.70 12.14
CA PRO A 153 -9.10 0.62 12.38
C PRO A 153 -9.79 1.97 12.14
N VAL A 154 -10.97 1.89 11.53
CA VAL A 154 -11.86 2.98 11.15
C VAL A 154 -13.22 2.73 11.80
N SER A 155 -13.61 3.60 12.73
CA SER A 155 -14.84 3.42 13.53
C SER A 155 -15.92 4.48 13.24
N ALA A 156 -15.66 5.39 12.31
CA ALA A 156 -16.59 6.48 11.97
C ALA A 156 -16.50 6.81 10.48
N ALA A 157 -17.63 7.23 9.89
CA ALA A 157 -17.72 7.61 8.48
C ALA A 157 -16.65 8.63 8.05
N ALA A 158 -16.35 9.61 8.91
CA ALA A 158 -15.33 10.63 8.68
C ALA A 158 -13.89 10.09 8.56
N HIS A 159 -13.61 8.89 9.08
CA HIS A 159 -12.28 8.32 9.12
C HIS A 159 -11.96 7.40 7.93
N TYR A 160 -12.92 7.15 7.03
CA TYR A 160 -12.70 6.26 5.88
C TYR A 160 -11.71 6.80 4.86
N GLN A 161 -11.70 8.12 4.63
CA GLN A 161 -10.69 8.77 3.78
C GLN A 161 -9.28 8.60 4.37
N ARG A 162 -9.14 8.74 5.71
CA ARG A 162 -7.89 8.44 6.42
C ARG A 162 -7.50 6.98 6.22
N GLY A 163 -8.45 6.05 6.39
CA GLY A 163 -8.24 4.63 6.16
C GLY A 163 -7.76 4.33 4.73
N LEU A 164 -8.35 4.95 3.70
CA LEU A 164 -7.88 4.81 2.33
C LEU A 164 -6.43 5.29 2.16
N SER A 165 -6.10 6.45 2.73
CA SER A 165 -4.73 7.00 2.69
C SER A 165 -3.73 6.04 3.35
N GLU A 166 -4.04 5.56 4.55
CA GLU A 166 -3.22 4.59 5.29
C GLU A 166 -3.03 3.28 4.50
N ALA A 167 -4.11 2.72 3.92
CA ALA A 167 -4.05 1.52 3.11
C ALA A 167 -3.17 1.69 1.86
N ARG A 168 -3.26 2.84 1.18
CA ARG A 168 -2.41 3.17 0.02
C ARG A 168 -0.94 3.33 0.39
N GLN A 169 -0.65 3.95 1.54
CA GLN A 169 0.71 4.07 2.04
C GLN A 169 1.32 2.70 2.36
N ALA A 170 0.55 1.84 3.03
CA ALA A 170 0.96 0.47 3.30
C ALA A 170 1.16 -0.34 2.01
N LEU A 171 0.26 -0.19 1.03
CA LEU A 171 0.35 -0.84 -0.27
C LEU A 171 1.64 -0.44 -1.00
N ASN A 172 1.93 0.86 -1.06
CA ASN A 172 3.14 1.35 -1.71
C ASN A 172 4.39 0.78 -1.01
N ALA A 173 4.43 0.78 0.33
CA ALA A 173 5.54 0.19 1.08
C ALA A 173 5.69 -1.33 0.85
N ALA A 174 4.57 -2.07 0.68
CA ALA A 174 4.60 -3.49 0.34
C ALA A 174 5.30 -3.70 -1.01
N GLU A 175 5.00 -2.85 -1.98
CA GLU A 175 5.55 -2.89 -3.33
C GLU A 175 7.03 -2.47 -3.39
N SER A 176 7.43 -1.35 -2.77
CA SER A 176 8.83 -0.88 -2.81
C SER A 176 9.77 -1.67 -1.91
N MET A 177 9.31 -2.07 -0.73
CA MET A 177 10.22 -2.48 0.35
C MET A 177 10.07 -3.93 0.79
N ARG A 178 8.91 -4.56 0.51
CA ARG A 178 8.62 -5.93 0.93
C ARG A 178 8.01 -6.75 -0.21
N PRO A 179 8.65 -6.79 -1.40
CA PRO A 179 8.05 -7.45 -2.57
C PRO A 179 7.75 -8.93 -2.32
N GLU A 180 8.61 -9.58 -1.54
CA GLU A 180 8.48 -10.99 -1.13
C GLU A 180 7.18 -11.27 -0.37
N LYS A 181 6.74 -10.34 0.49
CA LYS A 181 5.52 -10.51 1.30
C LYS A 181 4.27 -10.09 0.54
N GLY A 182 4.37 -9.10 -0.32
CA GLY A 182 3.26 -8.59 -1.12
C GLY A 182 2.19 -7.82 -0.32
N LEU A 183 2.11 -7.98 1.00
CA LEU A 183 1.18 -7.29 1.89
C LEU A 183 1.95 -6.42 2.89
N CYS A 184 1.37 -5.30 3.27
CA CYS A 184 1.80 -4.55 4.45
C CYS A 184 0.60 -4.04 5.24
N ASP A 185 0.68 -4.18 6.56
CA ASP A 185 -0.24 -3.56 7.48
C ASP A 185 0.29 -2.16 7.83
N TYR A 186 -0.57 -1.14 7.79
CA TYR A 186 -0.21 0.22 8.17
C TYR A 186 0.43 0.28 9.56
N ALA A 187 -0.05 -0.53 10.52
CA ALA A 187 0.53 -0.60 11.86
C ALA A 187 1.99 -1.09 11.88
N GLU A 188 2.44 -1.80 10.85
CA GLU A 188 3.83 -2.31 10.72
C GLU A 188 4.79 -1.31 10.08
N LEU A 189 4.30 -0.17 9.58
CA LEU A 189 5.12 0.82 8.87
C LEU A 189 6.11 1.56 9.79
N GLY A 190 5.81 1.66 11.09
CA GLY A 190 6.67 2.34 12.06
C GLY A 190 6.98 3.78 11.64
N VAL A 191 8.28 4.12 11.53
CA VAL A 191 8.73 5.46 11.12
C VAL A 191 8.22 5.90 9.75
N LEU A 192 7.89 4.95 8.85
CA LEU A 192 7.34 5.28 7.53
C LEU A 192 6.00 6.02 7.64
N GLN A 193 5.19 5.77 8.67
CA GLN A 193 3.96 6.53 8.93
C GLN A 193 4.23 8.02 9.16
N LEU A 194 5.35 8.34 9.82
CA LEU A 194 5.75 9.72 10.09
C LEU A 194 6.22 10.40 8.80
N LEU A 195 6.95 9.65 7.96
CA LEU A 195 7.44 10.17 6.68
C LEU A 195 6.32 10.45 5.69
N THR A 196 5.32 9.56 5.61
CA THR A 196 4.17 9.75 4.72
C THR A 196 3.21 10.85 5.19
N ALA A 197 3.26 11.24 6.46
CA ALA A 197 2.52 12.39 6.99
C ALA A 197 3.14 13.74 6.60
N VAL A 198 4.38 13.76 6.09
CA VAL A 198 5.04 14.98 5.63
C VAL A 198 4.35 15.49 4.36
N SER A 199 3.69 16.63 4.44
CA SER A 199 2.89 17.19 3.34
C SER A 199 3.73 17.80 2.20
N ASP A 200 5.01 18.06 2.43
CA ASP A 200 5.95 18.57 1.42
C ASP A 200 6.90 17.44 0.94
N PRO A 201 6.63 16.79 -0.20
CA PRO A 201 7.52 15.78 -0.76
C PRO A 201 8.92 16.33 -1.05
N ALA A 202 9.05 17.63 -1.37
CA ALA A 202 10.35 18.23 -1.66
C ALA A 202 11.24 18.28 -0.41
N LEU A 203 10.67 18.38 0.79
CA LEU A 203 11.41 18.27 2.05
C LEU A 203 12.07 16.89 2.17
N LEU A 204 11.32 15.81 1.90
CA LEU A 204 11.84 14.45 1.95
C LEU A 204 12.93 14.23 0.91
N THR A 205 12.71 14.71 -0.33
CA THR A 205 13.71 14.61 -1.41
C THR A 205 15.00 15.37 -1.07
N ARG A 206 14.90 16.59 -0.52
CA ARG A 206 16.08 17.35 -0.08
C ARG A 206 16.81 16.64 1.05
N PHE A 207 16.10 16.18 2.08
CA PHE A 207 16.69 15.42 3.18
C PHE A 207 17.45 14.18 2.69
N MET A 208 16.85 13.42 1.77
CA MET A 208 17.49 12.27 1.15
C MET A 208 18.74 12.66 0.36
N HIS A 209 18.66 13.73 -0.45
CA HIS A 209 19.79 14.23 -1.21
C HIS A 209 20.94 14.75 -0.32
N ASP A 210 20.63 15.44 0.77
CA ASP A 210 21.63 15.96 1.71
C ASP A 210 22.36 14.81 2.42
N ALA A 211 21.66 13.72 2.74
CA ALA A 211 22.25 12.56 3.40
C ALA A 211 22.97 11.58 2.46
N LEU A 212 22.44 11.33 1.26
CA LEU A 212 22.92 10.28 0.35
C LEU A 212 23.47 10.80 -0.98
N GLY A 213 23.17 12.04 -1.37
CA GLY A 213 23.49 12.58 -2.70
C GLY A 213 24.99 12.57 -3.00
N ASN A 214 25.83 12.90 -2.01
CA ASN A 214 27.29 12.85 -2.15
C ASN A 214 27.85 11.43 -2.33
N LEU A 215 27.06 10.40 -2.04
CA LEU A 215 27.44 8.99 -2.23
C LEU A 215 27.13 8.47 -3.64
N VAL A 216 26.44 9.25 -4.48
CA VAL A 216 26.14 8.89 -5.86
C VAL A 216 27.33 9.22 -6.77
N GLU A 217 28.02 8.18 -7.25
CA GLU A 217 29.19 8.31 -8.12
C GLU A 217 28.80 8.20 -9.60
N LYS A 218 28.17 9.26 -10.16
CA LYS A 218 27.55 9.29 -11.52
C LYS A 218 28.41 8.73 -12.67
N ASN A 219 29.73 8.85 -12.59
CA ASN A 219 30.66 8.44 -13.66
C ASN A 219 31.18 6.99 -13.51
N ARG A 220 30.69 6.23 -12.53
CA ARG A 220 31.10 4.83 -12.32
C ARG A 220 30.10 3.85 -12.90
N LYS A 221 30.56 2.62 -13.15
CA LYS A 221 29.72 1.50 -13.61
C LYS A 221 28.53 1.22 -12.67
N SER A 222 28.69 1.50 -11.37
CA SER A 222 27.66 1.33 -10.35
C SER A 222 27.54 2.63 -9.53
N PRO A 223 26.74 3.62 -10.00
CA PRO A 223 26.65 4.92 -9.35
C PRO A 223 26.17 4.88 -7.89
N HIS A 224 25.36 3.88 -7.54
CA HIS A 224 24.74 3.74 -6.21
C HIS A 224 25.49 2.77 -5.29
N LEU A 225 26.67 2.28 -5.68
CA LEU A 225 27.42 1.24 -4.96
C LEU A 225 27.68 1.58 -3.48
N LEU A 226 27.97 2.84 -3.18
CA LEU A 226 28.22 3.30 -1.81
C LEU A 226 26.92 3.36 -0.99
N ILE A 227 25.80 3.71 -1.62
CA ILE A 227 24.46 3.70 -1.00
C ILE A 227 24.06 2.25 -0.68
N GLU A 228 24.23 1.33 -1.62
CA GLU A 228 23.99 -0.12 -1.43
C GLU A 228 24.85 -0.68 -0.29
N THR A 229 26.11 -0.25 -0.21
CA THR A 229 27.03 -0.67 0.85
C THR A 229 26.58 -0.14 2.22
N LEU A 230 26.17 1.13 2.28
CA LEU A 230 25.65 1.75 3.50
C LEU A 230 24.37 1.07 3.98
N ASP A 231 23.43 0.78 3.07
CA ASP A 231 22.19 0.06 3.41
C ASP A 231 22.52 -1.33 3.98
N ALA A 232 23.36 -2.12 3.31
CA ALA A 232 23.74 -3.45 3.81
C ALA A 232 24.33 -3.41 5.22
N VAL A 233 25.19 -2.43 5.52
CA VAL A 233 25.79 -2.28 6.86
C VAL A 233 24.73 -1.90 7.90
N LEU A 234 23.79 -1.00 7.57
CA LEU A 234 22.73 -0.60 8.49
C LEU A 234 21.70 -1.72 8.71
N GLN A 235 21.34 -2.49 7.67
CA GLN A 235 20.46 -3.66 7.77
C GLN A 235 21.03 -4.74 8.71
N GLU A 236 22.35 -4.92 8.70
CA GLU A 236 23.05 -5.87 9.59
C GLU A 236 23.42 -5.24 10.95
N ASN A 237 22.77 -4.12 11.32
CA ASN A 237 22.96 -3.39 12.57
C ASN A 237 24.43 -3.03 12.85
N GLY A 238 25.17 -2.65 11.80
CA GLY A 238 26.59 -2.30 11.86
C GLY A 238 27.54 -3.51 11.86
N ASN A 239 27.04 -4.75 11.77
CA ASN A 239 27.90 -5.93 11.71
C ASN A 239 28.60 -6.05 10.35
N LEU A 240 29.87 -5.64 10.31
CA LEU A 240 30.66 -5.60 9.09
C LEU A 240 30.92 -6.99 8.47
N ILE A 241 30.96 -8.05 9.27
CA ILE A 241 31.17 -9.41 8.77
C ILE A 241 29.92 -9.84 7.99
N LYS A 242 28.76 -9.74 8.62
CA LYS A 242 27.47 -10.06 7.98
C LYS A 242 27.19 -9.19 6.77
N ALA A 243 27.52 -7.89 6.83
CA ALA A 243 27.35 -6.99 5.69
C ALA A 243 28.26 -7.37 4.51
N ALA A 244 29.51 -7.78 4.77
CA ALA A 244 30.42 -8.25 3.72
C ALA A 244 29.92 -9.56 3.08
N GLU A 245 29.42 -10.50 3.89
CA GLU A 245 28.78 -11.74 3.42
C GLU A 245 27.55 -11.45 2.57
N ARG A 246 26.65 -10.57 3.04
CA ARG A 246 25.44 -10.13 2.32
C ARG A 246 25.76 -9.52 0.97
N LEU A 247 26.82 -8.71 0.89
CA LEU A 247 27.28 -8.07 -0.35
C LEU A 247 28.15 -9.00 -1.21
N ALA A 248 28.46 -10.22 -0.75
CA ALA A 248 29.39 -11.15 -1.38
C ALA A 248 30.76 -10.52 -1.72
N ILE A 249 31.29 -9.70 -0.80
CA ILE A 249 32.60 -9.04 -0.95
C ILE A 249 33.54 -9.38 0.21
N HIS A 250 34.83 -9.19 -0.02
CA HIS A 250 35.83 -9.32 1.03
C HIS A 250 35.76 -8.14 2.03
N ARG A 251 36.03 -8.41 3.31
CA ARG A 251 36.03 -7.41 4.40
C ARG A 251 36.88 -6.16 4.10
N ASN A 252 38.01 -6.31 3.43
CA ASN A 252 38.90 -5.19 3.10
C ASN A 252 38.22 -4.23 2.11
N THR A 253 37.51 -4.78 1.12
CA THR A 253 36.74 -3.99 0.16
C THR A 253 35.61 -3.25 0.84
N LEU A 254 34.91 -3.91 1.77
CA LEU A 254 33.88 -3.25 2.59
C LEU A 254 34.49 -2.07 3.38
N HIS A 255 35.62 -2.30 4.04
CA HIS A 255 36.31 -1.28 4.83
C HIS A 255 36.71 -0.05 3.99
N GLN A 256 37.24 -0.27 2.79
CA GLN A 256 37.60 0.81 1.85
C GLN A 256 36.36 1.60 1.41
N ARG A 257 35.25 0.91 1.13
CA ARG A 257 33.98 1.58 0.77
C ARG A 257 33.42 2.39 1.94
N LEU A 258 33.51 1.87 3.16
CA LEU A 258 33.08 2.59 4.36
C LEU A 258 33.92 3.83 4.63
N GLN A 259 35.24 3.74 4.53
CA GLN A 259 36.12 4.93 4.61
C GLN A 259 35.74 5.97 3.56
N ARG A 260 35.41 5.52 2.34
CA ARG A 260 34.97 6.42 1.27
C ARG A 260 33.63 7.07 1.58
N ILE A 261 32.68 6.33 2.14
CA ILE A 261 31.38 6.86 2.60
C ILE A 261 31.59 7.95 3.64
N GLU A 262 32.39 7.69 4.67
CA GLU A 262 32.66 8.67 5.75
C GLU A 262 33.36 9.94 5.22
N GLN A 263 34.29 9.79 4.26
CA GLN A 263 34.94 10.93 3.60
C GLN A 263 33.97 11.80 2.80
N LEU A 264 33.01 11.18 2.10
CA LEU A 264 32.07 11.89 1.23
C LEU A 264 30.90 12.50 1.99
N SER A 265 30.42 11.82 3.03
CA SER A 265 29.31 12.30 3.86
C SER A 265 29.75 13.28 4.94
N GLY A 266 31.04 13.26 5.33
CA GLY A 266 31.55 14.02 6.48
C GLY A 266 31.07 13.48 7.83
N GLY A 267 30.38 12.34 7.87
CA GLY A 267 29.88 11.67 9.07
C GLY A 267 30.54 10.31 9.29
N THR A 268 30.30 9.71 10.46
CA THR A 268 30.84 8.38 10.80
C THR A 268 29.74 7.42 11.20
N LEU A 269 29.91 6.14 10.85
CA LEU A 269 28.99 5.08 11.29
C LEU A 269 28.99 4.88 12.81
N ASN A 270 29.97 5.40 13.55
CA ASN A 270 29.96 5.38 15.00
C ASN A 270 28.99 6.42 15.60
N ASP A 271 28.65 7.48 14.87
CA ASP A 271 27.71 8.51 15.30
C ASP A 271 26.26 8.00 15.18
N PRO A 272 25.50 7.89 16.28
CA PRO A 272 24.10 7.49 16.25
C PRO A 272 23.21 8.38 15.37
N LEU A 273 23.48 9.69 15.33
CA LEU A 273 22.66 10.62 14.56
C LEU A 273 22.92 10.45 13.05
N PHE A 274 24.18 10.31 12.65
CA PHE A 274 24.52 9.93 11.28
C PHE A 274 23.82 8.64 10.84
N ARG A 275 23.88 7.57 11.66
CA ARG A 275 23.20 6.29 11.36
C ARG A 275 21.69 6.46 11.22
N LEU A 276 21.06 7.24 12.09
CA LEU A 276 19.62 7.51 12.01
C LEU A 276 19.27 8.27 10.73
N ASN A 277 19.99 9.36 10.43
CA ASN A 277 19.73 10.17 9.24
C ASN A 277 19.93 9.36 7.95
N ALA A 278 21.01 8.59 7.87
CA ALA A 278 21.26 7.66 6.76
C ALA A 278 20.14 6.62 6.63
N SER A 279 19.69 6.02 7.74
CA SER A 279 18.61 5.04 7.73
C SER A 279 17.30 5.64 7.21
N VAL A 280 16.93 6.84 7.68
CA VAL A 280 15.73 7.55 7.21
C VAL A 280 15.86 7.94 5.74
N ALA A 281 17.01 8.43 5.32
CA ALA A 281 17.25 8.80 3.93
C ALA A 281 17.16 7.59 3.00
N LEU A 282 17.65 6.41 3.41
CA LEU A 282 17.51 5.14 2.68
C LEU A 282 16.06 4.67 2.60
N LEU A 283 15.23 4.94 3.62
CA LEU A 283 13.78 4.68 3.55
C LEU A 283 13.14 5.58 2.49
N VAL A 284 13.43 6.87 2.50
CA VAL A 284 12.90 7.83 1.52
C VAL A 284 13.38 7.48 0.10
N TRP A 285 14.65 7.10 -0.05
CA TRP A 285 15.21 6.67 -1.34
C TRP A 285 14.45 5.47 -1.92
N ARG A 286 14.22 4.41 -1.12
CA ARG A 286 13.43 3.23 -1.56
C ARG A 286 11.99 3.54 -1.92
N LEU A 287 11.34 4.46 -1.19
CA LEU A 287 9.99 4.91 -1.52
C LEU A 287 9.95 5.70 -2.83
N SER A 288 11.02 6.43 -3.13
CA SER A 288 11.14 7.25 -4.35
C SER A 288 11.55 6.42 -5.57
N ASP A 289 12.27 5.31 -5.35
CA ASP A 289 12.74 4.39 -6.39
C ASP A 289 11.71 3.30 -6.74
N SER A 290 10.50 3.34 -6.15
CA SER A 290 9.36 2.62 -6.69
C SER A 290 9.14 3.05 -8.15
N PRO A 291 8.94 2.11 -9.08
CA PRO A 291 8.64 2.43 -10.48
C PRO A 291 7.25 3.08 -10.55
N THR A 292 7.21 4.37 -10.25
CA THR A 292 6.22 5.30 -10.76
C THR A 292 6.76 5.76 -12.12
N GLN A 293 6.78 4.82 -13.07
CA GLN A 293 6.96 5.08 -14.50
C GLN A 293 6.00 4.18 -15.28
#